data_AF-A0A7V0J2B6-F1
#
_entry.id   AF-A0A7V0J2B6-F1
#
_cell.length_a   1.000
_cell.length_b   1.000
_cell.length_c   1.000
_cell.angle_alpha   90.00
_cell.angle_beta   90.00
_cell.angle_gamma   90.00
#
_symmetry.space_group_name_H-M   'P 1'
#
loop_
_entity.id
_entity.type
_entity.pdbx_description
1 polymer ?
#
loop_
_entity_poly.entity_id
_entity_poly.type
_entity_poly.pdbx_seq_one_letter_code
_entity_poly.pdbx_strand_id
1 'polypeptide(L)'
;MSVSRSVCVALVATALLFASLPGGEAALAQTKGDVDEARQEANRAKSALSDAQQVADQANLVRSGVEADLLSRLDAVERTSADLDVVSSKVIELRGQIEDAELLVRSLRTSADERAVEAYMSSWSTDIGLVVLSADLTQALVLEDVAETAREDDLAQINELTIQRRILNELRSDQESEQQRLRRIQDDLTSQVNVLEQLFLQADVEVRAAFLAVDESDRQYRAARSKAVVAQRAYDEAQRRLRIGRGVERWRPLVQKYFPPELIDQALAVMYCESGGDPDATNPRSNAAGLFQFLRGTWAIASVRAGFGGYSRLDPEANIASAAWLVDYSIRTRHPAGAWGHWSCRP
;
A
#
# COMPACT_ATOMS: atom_id res chain seq x y z
N MET A 1 -12.42 -15.23 -10.51
CA MET A 1 -13.34 -14.40 -11.31
C MET A 1 -12.51 -13.35 -12.03
N SER A 2 -12.33 -13.53 -13.33
CA SER A 2 -11.47 -12.70 -14.18
C SER A 2 -12.27 -11.48 -14.65
N VAL A 3 -11.87 -10.29 -14.20
CA VAL A 3 -12.40 -9.03 -14.76
C VAL A 3 -11.27 -8.36 -15.50
N SER A 4 -11.24 -8.67 -16.80
CA SER A 4 -10.54 -7.91 -17.83
C SER A 4 -11.13 -6.50 -17.89
N ARG A 5 -10.29 -5.48 -17.67
CA ARG A 5 -10.56 -4.11 -18.15
C ARG A 5 -9.26 -3.50 -18.67
N SER A 6 -8.99 -3.82 -19.93
CA SER A 6 -8.26 -2.94 -20.85
C SER A 6 -8.94 -1.57 -20.88
N VAL A 7 -8.24 -0.54 -20.41
CA VAL A 7 -8.64 0.85 -20.65
C VAL A 7 -7.83 1.36 -21.83
N CYS A 8 -8.56 1.71 -22.88
CA CYS A 8 -8.11 2.30 -24.12
C CYS A 8 -7.19 3.51 -23.89
N VAL A 9 -5.96 3.40 -24.39
CA VAL A 9 -5.15 4.56 -24.77
C VAL A 9 -5.76 5.13 -26.05
N ALA A 10 -6.70 6.06 -25.91
CA ALA A 10 -7.20 6.83 -27.04
C ALA A 10 -6.20 7.95 -27.35
N LEU A 11 -5.49 7.77 -28.46
CA LEU A 11 -4.73 8.79 -29.18
C LEU A 11 -5.56 10.08 -29.33
N VAL A 12 -5.20 11.12 -28.58
CA VAL A 12 -5.57 12.50 -28.92
C VAL A 12 -4.43 13.05 -29.78
N ALA A 13 -4.47 12.71 -31.07
CA ALA A 13 -3.54 13.21 -32.07
C ALA A 13 -4.30 13.63 -33.33
N THR A 14 -5.28 14.52 -33.18
CA THR A 14 -5.93 15.14 -34.35
C THR A 14 -6.60 16.45 -33.98
N ALA A 15 -5.88 17.57 -34.07
CA ALA A 15 -6.46 18.92 -34.23
C ALA A 15 -5.36 19.98 -34.43
N LEU A 16 -4.63 19.97 -35.55
CA LEU A 16 -3.67 21.04 -35.89
C LEU A 16 -3.73 21.50 -37.36
N LEU A 17 -4.91 21.41 -38.00
CA LEU A 17 -5.05 21.71 -39.44
C LEU A 17 -6.15 22.73 -39.80
N PHE A 18 -6.39 23.73 -38.95
CA PHE A 18 -7.23 24.88 -39.31
C PHE A 18 -6.54 26.20 -38.95
N ALA A 19 -5.96 26.88 -39.94
CA ALA A 19 -5.43 28.22 -39.80
C ALA A 19 -5.62 29.02 -41.09
N SER A 20 -6.84 29.52 -41.32
CA SER A 20 -7.10 30.62 -42.26
C SER A 20 -8.51 31.23 -42.09
N LEU A 21 -8.96 31.47 -40.85
CA LEU A 21 -10.22 32.17 -40.59
C LEU A 21 -10.06 33.20 -39.45
N PRO A 22 -10.89 34.27 -39.43
CA PRO A 22 -10.98 35.23 -38.34
C PRO A 22 -11.55 34.53 -37.08
N GLY A 23 -10.69 33.82 -36.36
CA GLY A 23 -11.07 32.95 -35.24
C GLY A 23 -10.00 32.81 -34.16
N GLY A 24 -8.94 33.62 -34.20
CA GLY A 24 -7.84 33.52 -33.23
C GLY A 24 -8.29 33.75 -31.78
N GLU A 25 -9.22 34.67 -31.54
CA GLU A 25 -9.75 34.91 -30.20
C GLU A 25 -10.61 33.75 -29.69
N ALA A 26 -11.40 33.12 -30.56
CA ALA A 26 -12.17 31.92 -30.22
C ALA A 26 -11.26 30.72 -29.91
N ALA A 27 -10.19 30.52 -30.69
CA ALA A 27 -9.19 29.48 -30.43
C ALA A 27 -8.46 29.70 -29.09
N LEU A 28 -8.12 30.96 -28.76
CA LEU A 28 -7.52 31.27 -27.47
C LEU A 28 -8.48 31.02 -26.30
N ALA A 29 -9.75 31.43 -26.45
CA ALA A 29 -10.78 31.16 -25.43
C ALA A 29 -10.95 29.65 -25.19
N GLN A 30 -10.90 28.84 -26.24
CA GLN A 30 -10.92 27.38 -26.14
C GLN A 30 -9.71 26.84 -25.37
N THR A 31 -8.48 27.22 -25.77
CA THR A 31 -7.26 26.76 -25.06
C THR A 31 -7.23 27.19 -23.59
N LYS A 32 -7.83 28.34 -23.25
CA LYS A 32 -7.98 28.77 -21.85
C LYS A 32 -8.92 27.84 -21.09
N GLY A 33 -10.05 27.47 -21.70
CA GLY A 33 -10.98 26.48 -21.13
C GLY A 33 -10.30 25.13 -20.87
N ASP A 34 -9.49 24.65 -21.83
CA ASP A 34 -8.72 23.42 -21.69
C ASP A 34 -7.72 23.48 -20.53
N VAL A 35 -7.07 24.63 -20.33
CA VAL A 35 -6.17 24.87 -19.18
C VAL A 35 -6.92 24.81 -17.87
N ASP A 36 -8.05 25.51 -17.78
CA ASP A 36 -8.86 25.58 -16.56
C ASP A 36 -9.41 24.18 -16.20
N GLU A 37 -9.88 23.42 -17.19
CA GLU A 37 -10.34 22.04 -17.02
C GLU A 37 -9.20 21.12 -16.56
N ALA A 38 -8.06 21.12 -17.26
CA ALA A 38 -6.92 20.26 -16.91
C ALA A 38 -6.35 20.61 -15.51
N ARG A 39 -6.37 21.89 -15.12
CA ARG A 39 -5.98 22.32 -13.78
C ARG A 39 -6.98 21.85 -12.73
N GLN A 40 -8.28 21.90 -13.03
CA GLN A 40 -9.31 21.36 -12.15
C GLN A 40 -9.16 19.84 -11.98
N GLU A 41 -8.91 19.10 -13.06
CA GLU A 41 -8.61 17.65 -13.03
C GLU A 41 -7.39 17.36 -12.14
N ALA A 42 -6.29 18.09 -12.32
CA ALA A 42 -5.09 17.94 -11.51
C ALA A 42 -5.32 18.24 -10.02
N ASN A 43 -6.14 19.25 -9.70
CA ASN A 43 -6.51 19.57 -8.32
C ASN A 43 -7.37 18.46 -7.69
N ARG A 44 -8.35 17.92 -8.42
CA ARG A 44 -9.17 16.78 -7.94
C ARG A 44 -8.30 15.55 -7.69
N ALA A 45 -7.40 15.22 -8.62
CA ALA A 45 -6.48 14.09 -8.46
C ALA A 45 -5.51 14.29 -7.29
N LYS A 46 -5.07 15.53 -7.02
CA LYS A 46 -4.27 15.86 -5.84
C LYS A 46 -5.04 15.66 -4.54
N SER A 47 -6.31 16.07 -4.48
CA SER A 47 -7.18 15.81 -3.32
C SER A 47 -7.36 14.30 -3.11
N ALA A 48 -7.65 13.54 -4.16
CA ALA A 48 -7.78 12.08 -4.07
C ALA A 48 -6.48 11.40 -3.56
N LEU A 49 -5.31 11.85 -4.01
CA LEU A 49 -4.02 11.38 -3.48
C LEU A 49 -3.87 11.69 -1.99
N SER A 50 -4.25 12.89 -1.54
CA SER A 50 -4.22 13.26 -0.12
C SER A 50 -5.17 12.38 0.71
N ASP A 51 -6.37 12.09 0.21
CA ASP A 51 -7.34 11.23 0.89
C ASP A 51 -6.81 9.79 0.98
N ALA A 52 -6.21 9.28 -0.11
CA ALA A 52 -5.58 7.96 -0.12
C ALA A 52 -4.41 7.86 0.88
N GLN A 53 -3.61 8.93 1.02
CA GLN A 53 -2.53 8.99 2.02
C GLN A 53 -3.08 8.94 3.45
N GLN A 54 -4.16 9.67 3.75
CA GLN A 54 -4.82 9.61 5.06
C GLN A 54 -5.35 8.20 5.38
N VAL A 55 -5.91 7.51 4.39
CA VAL A 55 -6.36 6.12 4.54
C VAL A 55 -5.18 5.18 4.81
N ALA A 56 -4.04 5.37 4.13
CA ALA A 56 -2.83 4.58 4.38
C ALA A 56 -2.25 4.84 5.79
N ASP A 57 -2.25 6.08 6.25
CA ASP A 57 -1.83 6.44 7.60
C ASP A 57 -2.76 5.79 8.65
N GLN A 58 -4.07 5.82 8.43
CA GLN A 58 -5.04 5.14 9.29
C GLN A 58 -4.83 3.63 9.31
N ALA A 59 -4.57 3.00 8.16
CA ALA A 59 -4.27 1.57 8.07
C ALA A 59 -2.99 1.20 8.85
N ASN A 60 -1.96 2.05 8.81
CA ASN A 60 -0.75 1.85 9.61
C ASN A 60 -1.01 1.98 11.11
N LEU A 61 -1.90 2.89 11.53
CA LEU A 61 -2.32 3.00 12.93
C LEU A 61 -3.08 1.74 13.39
N VAL A 62 -4.00 1.23 12.56
CA VAL A 62 -4.71 -0.03 12.83
C VAL A 62 -3.72 -1.18 12.96
N ARG A 63 -2.75 -1.29 12.03
CA ARG A 63 -1.68 -2.29 12.11
C ARG A 63 -0.88 -2.18 13.41
N SER A 64 -0.52 -0.97 13.82
CA SER A 64 0.22 -0.76 15.07
C SER A 64 -0.60 -1.21 16.29
N GLY A 65 -1.92 -1.00 16.27
CA GLY A 65 -2.83 -1.54 17.28
C GLY A 65 -2.87 -3.07 17.28
N VAL A 66 -2.93 -3.69 16.10
CA VAL A 66 -2.88 -5.15 15.95
C VAL A 66 -1.55 -5.73 16.44
N GLU A 67 -0.42 -5.06 16.17
CA GLU A 67 0.91 -5.46 16.68
C GLU A 67 0.97 -5.39 18.21
N ALA A 68 0.34 -4.39 18.83
CA ALA A 68 0.25 -4.31 20.29
C ALA A 68 -0.64 -5.44 20.87
N ASP A 69 -1.79 -5.72 20.25
CA ASP A 69 -2.67 -6.82 20.64
C ASP A 69 -1.99 -8.19 20.49
N LEU A 70 -1.19 -8.36 19.43
CA LEU A 70 -0.37 -9.55 19.20
C LEU A 70 0.63 -9.76 20.34
N LEU A 71 1.37 -8.73 20.74
CA LEU A 71 2.33 -8.83 21.85
C LEU A 71 1.63 -9.22 23.16
N SER A 72 0.49 -8.59 23.46
CA SER A 72 -0.32 -8.94 24.63
C SER A 72 -0.79 -10.39 24.62
N ARG A 73 -1.16 -10.91 23.44
CA ARG A 73 -1.57 -12.31 23.27
C ARG A 73 -0.41 -13.29 23.30
N LEU A 74 0.76 -12.92 22.80
CA LEU A 74 1.98 -13.74 22.94
C LEU A 74 2.35 -13.92 24.42
N ASP A 75 2.26 -12.86 25.21
CA ASP A 75 2.43 -12.95 26.68
C ASP A 75 1.38 -13.88 27.31
N ALA A 76 0.14 -13.86 26.83
CA ALA A 76 -0.91 -14.76 27.30
C ALA A 76 -0.61 -16.22 26.93
N VAL A 77 -0.16 -16.49 25.70
CA VAL A 77 0.28 -17.83 25.25
C VAL A 77 1.42 -18.35 26.12
N GLU A 78 2.42 -17.52 26.43
CA GLU A 78 3.54 -17.91 27.28
C GLU A 78 3.08 -18.32 28.68
N ARG A 79 2.18 -17.53 29.29
CA ARG A 79 1.59 -17.87 30.60
C ARG A 79 0.77 -19.16 30.55
N THR A 80 -0.06 -19.33 29.53
CA THR A 80 -0.86 -20.54 29.32
C THR A 80 0.02 -21.77 29.09
N SER A 81 1.17 -21.61 28.41
CA SER A 81 2.17 -22.67 28.24
C SER A 81 2.87 -23.02 29.56
N ALA A 82 3.19 -22.04 30.41
CA ALA A 82 3.73 -22.30 31.72
C ALA A 82 2.73 -23.07 32.61
N ASP A 83 1.44 -22.70 32.55
CA ASP A 83 0.37 -23.42 33.24
C ASP A 83 0.21 -24.86 32.72
N LEU A 84 0.37 -25.06 31.40
CA LEU A 84 0.35 -26.38 30.77
C LEU A 84 1.43 -27.30 31.35
N ASP A 85 2.65 -26.80 31.52
CA ASP A 85 3.78 -27.57 32.07
C ASP A 85 3.54 -27.95 33.54
N VAL A 86 2.99 -27.03 34.34
CA VAL A 86 2.62 -27.28 35.74
C VAL A 86 1.53 -28.34 35.85
N VAL A 87 0.46 -28.22 35.07
CA VAL A 87 -0.66 -29.19 35.08
C VAL A 87 -0.21 -30.56 34.58
N SER A 88 0.56 -30.60 33.50
CA SER A 88 1.13 -31.85 32.96
C SER A 88 1.98 -32.58 34.01
N SER A 89 2.86 -31.84 34.70
CA SER A 89 3.67 -32.38 35.79
C SER A 89 2.80 -32.92 36.93
N LYS A 90 1.73 -32.21 37.29
CA LYS A 90 0.80 -32.65 38.34
C LYS A 90 0.05 -33.92 37.97
N VAL A 91 -0.39 -34.05 36.71
CA VAL A 91 -1.03 -35.28 36.22
C VAL A 91 -0.08 -36.48 36.27
N ILE A 92 1.20 -36.28 35.97
CA ILE A 92 2.24 -37.32 36.06
C ILE A 92 2.46 -37.72 37.53
N GLU A 93 2.57 -36.75 38.44
CA GLU A 93 2.70 -37.00 39.87
C GLU A 93 1.51 -37.81 40.42
N LEU A 94 0.29 -37.39 40.10
CA LEU A 94 -0.94 -38.08 40.51
C LEU A 94 -1.00 -39.52 39.97
N ARG A 95 -0.53 -39.76 38.73
CA ARG A 95 -0.43 -41.13 38.19
C ARG A 95 0.49 -42.00 39.03
N GLY A 96 1.67 -41.50 39.41
CA GLY A 96 2.58 -42.22 40.29
C GLY A 96 1.95 -42.54 41.64
N GLN A 97 1.29 -41.56 42.26
CA GLN A 97 0.60 -41.74 43.54
C GLN A 97 -0.54 -42.77 43.47
N ILE A 98 -1.30 -42.78 42.37
CA ILE A 98 -2.35 -43.78 42.12
C ILE A 98 -1.74 -45.18 41.99
N GLU A 99 -0.66 -45.34 41.21
CA GLU A 99 0.03 -46.62 41.03
C GLU A 99 0.55 -47.19 42.36
N ASP A 100 1.17 -46.34 43.19
CA ASP A 100 1.66 -46.69 44.52
C ASP A 100 0.51 -47.10 45.46
N ALA A 101 -0.58 -46.32 45.49
CA ALA A 101 -1.76 -46.63 46.30
C ALA A 101 -2.45 -47.93 45.85
N GLU A 102 -2.52 -48.21 44.54
CA GLU A 102 -3.04 -49.46 44.00
C GLU A 102 -2.17 -50.68 44.36
N LEU A 103 -0.84 -50.52 44.39
CA LEU A 103 0.07 -51.56 44.89
C LEU A 103 -0.17 -51.84 46.38
N LEU A 104 -0.31 -50.79 47.19
CA LEU A 104 -0.58 -50.92 48.62
C LEU A 104 -1.93 -51.59 48.90
N VAL A 105 -3.00 -51.16 48.23
CA VAL A 105 -4.33 -51.77 48.35
C VAL A 105 -4.31 -53.25 47.92
N ARG A 106 -3.57 -53.61 46.86
CA ARG A 106 -3.40 -55.02 46.44
C ARG A 106 -2.64 -55.84 47.48
N SER A 107 -1.57 -55.28 48.04
CA SER A 107 -0.78 -55.93 49.09
C SER A 107 -1.61 -56.17 50.36
N LEU A 108 -2.30 -55.14 50.85
CA LEU A 108 -3.19 -55.23 52.01
C LEU A 108 -4.31 -56.25 51.80
N ARG A 109 -4.92 -56.26 50.61
CA ARG A 109 -5.95 -57.25 50.27
C ARG A 109 -5.40 -58.67 50.28
N THR A 110 -4.22 -58.89 49.67
CA THR A 110 -3.59 -60.21 49.64
C THR A 110 -3.28 -60.70 51.05
N SER A 111 -2.73 -59.83 51.90
CA SER A 111 -2.48 -60.16 53.31
C SER A 111 -3.76 -60.46 54.09
N ALA A 112 -4.82 -59.68 53.88
CA ALA A 112 -6.12 -59.93 54.52
C ALA A 112 -6.75 -61.25 54.04
N ASP A 113 -6.66 -61.56 52.74
CA ASP A 113 -7.15 -62.81 52.16
C ASP A 113 -6.36 -64.03 52.71
N GLU A 114 -5.03 -63.93 52.80
CA GLU A 114 -4.16 -64.97 53.38
C GLU A 114 -4.50 -65.24 54.86
N ARG A 115 -4.67 -64.19 55.67
CA ARG A 115 -5.07 -64.33 57.08
C ARG A 115 -6.49 -64.88 57.23
N ALA A 116 -7.43 -64.44 56.42
CA ALA A 116 -8.80 -64.96 56.45
C ALA A 116 -8.81 -66.46 56.12
N VAL A 117 -8.00 -66.90 55.15
CA VAL A 117 -7.79 -68.33 54.85
C VAL A 117 -7.13 -69.04 56.03
N GLU A 118 -6.08 -68.48 56.64
CA GLU A 118 -5.41 -69.07 57.80
C GLU A 118 -6.34 -69.20 59.01
N ALA A 119 -7.11 -68.16 59.34
CA ALA A 119 -8.12 -68.16 60.40
C ALA A 119 -9.21 -69.21 60.13
N TYR A 120 -9.69 -69.31 58.88
CA TYR A 120 -10.65 -70.34 58.49
C TYR A 120 -10.07 -71.75 58.66
N MET A 121 -8.88 -72.01 58.11
CA MET A 121 -8.23 -73.32 58.14
C MET A 121 -7.83 -73.74 59.56
N SER A 122 -7.33 -72.81 60.38
CA SER A 122 -6.98 -73.06 61.78
C SER A 122 -8.24 -73.34 62.62
N SER A 123 -9.30 -72.55 62.48
CA SER A 123 -10.59 -72.76 63.18
C SER A 123 -11.24 -74.11 62.89
N TRP A 124 -10.92 -74.72 61.76
CA TRP A 124 -11.42 -76.04 61.37
C TRP A 124 -10.52 -77.19 61.83
N SER A 125 -9.25 -76.92 62.12
CA SER A 125 -8.29 -77.92 62.61
C SER A 125 -8.22 -78.00 64.14
N THR A 126 -8.49 -76.90 64.85
CA THR A 126 -8.85 -76.91 66.26
C THR A 126 -10.36 -77.04 66.34
N ASP A 127 -10.86 -78.24 66.57
CA ASP A 127 -12.26 -78.51 66.88
C ASP A 127 -12.85 -77.35 67.70
N ILE A 128 -13.88 -76.67 67.19
CA ILE A 128 -14.82 -75.90 68.02
C ILE A 128 -15.38 -76.81 69.14
N GLY A 129 -15.31 -78.14 68.96
CA GLY A 129 -15.52 -79.15 69.99
C GLY A 129 -14.45 -79.24 71.10
N LEU A 130 -13.19 -78.83 70.90
CA LEU A 130 -12.15 -78.90 71.92
C LEU A 130 -12.20 -77.72 72.91
N VAL A 131 -12.61 -76.53 72.48
CA VAL A 131 -12.83 -75.38 73.39
C VAL A 131 -13.99 -75.63 74.36
N VAL A 132 -14.94 -76.50 73.98
CA VAL A 132 -16.02 -76.96 74.87
C VAL A 132 -15.57 -78.13 75.78
N LEU A 133 -14.40 -78.76 75.53
CA LEU A 133 -13.99 -80.00 76.20
C LEU A 133 -12.61 -79.97 76.91
N SER A 134 -11.75 -78.96 76.75
CA SER A 134 -10.49 -78.85 77.49
C SER A 134 -10.60 -77.94 78.72
N ALA A 135 -10.81 -78.55 79.89
CA ALA A 135 -10.96 -77.89 81.18
C ALA A 135 -9.60 -77.51 81.84
N ASP A 136 -8.97 -76.43 81.37
CA ASP A 136 -8.07 -75.60 82.18
C ASP A 136 -8.42 -74.12 81.90
N LEU A 137 -8.86 -73.41 82.94
CA LEU A 137 -9.25 -72.00 82.90
C LEU A 137 -8.14 -71.11 82.31
N THR A 138 -6.88 -71.51 82.51
CA THR A 138 -5.71 -70.77 82.04
C THR A 138 -5.56 -70.85 80.52
N GLN A 139 -5.90 -71.99 79.91
CA GLN A 139 -5.83 -72.16 78.46
C GLN A 139 -6.99 -71.47 77.74
N ALA A 140 -8.18 -71.44 78.36
CA ALA A 140 -9.34 -70.72 77.84
C ALA A 140 -9.11 -69.20 77.80
N LEU A 141 -8.49 -68.62 78.83
CA LEU A 141 -8.15 -67.19 78.86
C LEU A 141 -7.11 -66.79 77.80
N VAL A 142 -6.11 -67.64 77.56
CA VAL A 142 -5.11 -67.39 76.51
C VAL A 142 -5.74 -67.49 75.11
N LEU A 143 -6.69 -68.41 74.90
CA LEU A 143 -7.42 -68.52 73.64
C LEU A 143 -8.36 -67.34 73.38
N GLU A 144 -9.00 -66.79 74.42
CA GLU A 144 -9.84 -65.60 74.31
C GLU A 144 -8.99 -64.36 73.96
N ASP A 145 -7.86 -64.16 74.64
CA ASP A 145 -6.93 -63.05 74.38
C ASP A 145 -6.33 -63.12 72.97
N VAL A 146 -5.97 -64.32 72.50
CA VAL A 146 -5.47 -64.54 71.14
C VAL A 146 -6.57 -64.30 70.09
N ALA A 147 -7.80 -64.72 70.34
CA ALA A 147 -8.93 -64.50 69.43
C ALA A 147 -9.35 -63.02 69.37
N GLU A 148 -9.31 -62.31 70.50
CA GLU A 148 -9.58 -60.87 70.57
C GLU A 148 -8.48 -60.09 69.85
N THR A 149 -7.21 -60.42 70.10
CA THR A 149 -6.06 -59.80 69.41
C THR A 149 -6.12 -60.02 67.89
N ALA A 150 -6.40 -61.24 67.44
CA ALA A 150 -6.55 -61.53 66.00
C ALA A 150 -7.70 -60.72 65.39
N ARG A 151 -8.81 -60.54 66.11
CA ARG A 151 -9.94 -59.75 65.67
C ARG A 151 -9.64 -58.26 65.63
N GLU A 152 -8.90 -57.73 66.60
CA GLU A 152 -8.46 -56.33 66.62
C GLU A 152 -7.50 -56.04 65.45
N ASP A 153 -6.55 -56.94 65.19
CA ASP A 153 -5.63 -56.85 64.06
C ASP A 153 -6.36 -56.89 62.71
N ASP A 154 -7.35 -57.79 62.55
CA ASP A 154 -8.17 -57.87 61.34
C ASP A 154 -9.01 -56.60 61.13
N LEU A 155 -9.60 -56.05 62.20
CA LEU A 155 -10.34 -54.80 62.13
C LEU A 155 -9.43 -53.62 61.78
N ALA A 156 -8.21 -53.57 62.31
CA ALA A 156 -7.23 -52.55 61.97
C ALA A 156 -6.85 -52.63 60.48
N GLN A 157 -6.65 -53.83 59.92
CA GLN A 157 -6.38 -54.00 58.50
C GLN A 157 -7.54 -53.62 57.59
N ILE A 158 -8.78 -53.99 57.97
CA ILE A 158 -9.98 -53.61 57.20
C ILE A 158 -10.15 -52.08 57.21
N ASN A 159 -9.89 -51.43 58.35
CA ASN A 159 -9.90 -49.98 58.45
C ASN A 159 -8.83 -49.33 57.58
N GLU A 160 -7.60 -49.85 57.61
CA GLU A 160 -6.50 -49.38 56.76
C GLU A 160 -6.85 -49.52 55.27
N LEU A 161 -7.36 -50.69 54.85
CA LEU A 161 -7.82 -50.91 53.48
C LEU A 161 -8.91 -49.94 53.06
N THR A 162 -9.85 -49.62 53.97
CA THR A 162 -10.94 -48.67 53.72
C THR A 162 -10.40 -47.25 53.54
N ILE A 163 -9.43 -46.84 54.37
CA ILE A 163 -8.74 -45.55 54.25
C ILE A 163 -8.00 -45.47 52.92
N GLN A 164 -7.20 -46.49 52.57
CA GLN A 164 -6.42 -46.51 51.33
C GLN A 164 -7.33 -46.49 50.08
N ARG A 165 -8.48 -47.17 50.10
CA ARG A 165 -9.47 -47.07 49.01
C ARG A 165 -10.07 -45.67 48.87
N ARG A 166 -10.30 -44.97 49.99
CA ARG A 166 -10.78 -43.58 49.95
C ARG A 166 -9.72 -42.67 49.32
N ILE A 167 -8.47 -42.77 49.77
CA ILE A 167 -7.33 -42.02 49.22
C ILE A 167 -7.20 -42.28 47.72
N LEU A 168 -7.28 -43.54 47.28
CA LEU A 168 -7.22 -43.89 45.85
C LEU A 168 -8.35 -43.24 45.04
N ASN A 169 -9.58 -43.21 45.57
CA ASN A 169 -10.70 -42.56 44.89
C ASN A 169 -10.53 -41.04 44.82
N GLU A 170 -10.01 -40.40 45.87
CA GLU A 170 -9.68 -38.97 45.88
C GLU A 170 -8.60 -38.64 44.84
N LEU A 171 -7.50 -39.41 44.81
CA LEU A 171 -6.44 -39.24 43.81
C LEU A 171 -6.95 -39.39 42.36
N ARG A 172 -7.83 -40.36 42.10
CA ARG A 172 -8.46 -40.55 40.78
C ARG A 172 -9.35 -39.36 40.41
N SER A 173 -10.15 -38.85 41.34
CA SER A 173 -10.96 -37.65 41.14
C SER A 173 -10.09 -36.43 40.82
N ASP A 174 -9.00 -36.24 41.55
CA ASP A 174 -8.04 -35.15 41.33
C ASP A 174 -7.39 -35.28 39.95
N GLN A 175 -7.01 -36.50 39.55
CA GLN A 175 -6.44 -36.76 38.22
C GLN A 175 -7.43 -36.40 37.10
N GLU A 176 -8.70 -36.79 37.21
CA GLU A 176 -9.72 -36.45 36.21
C GLU A 176 -9.93 -34.94 36.12
N SER A 177 -9.95 -34.24 37.25
CA SER A 177 -10.04 -32.77 37.30
C SER A 177 -8.87 -32.10 36.59
N GLU A 178 -7.64 -32.52 36.86
CA GLU A 178 -6.44 -31.97 36.20
C GLU A 178 -6.37 -32.33 34.71
N GLN A 179 -6.84 -33.51 34.30
CA GLN A 179 -6.97 -33.84 32.87
C GLN A 179 -7.99 -32.96 32.15
N GLN A 180 -9.11 -32.59 32.80
CA GLN A 180 -10.07 -31.64 32.25
C GLN A 180 -9.48 -30.22 32.18
N ARG A 181 -8.68 -29.82 33.17
CA ARG A 181 -7.95 -28.55 33.15
C ARG A 181 -6.95 -28.52 31.99
N LEU A 182 -6.21 -29.60 31.77
CA LEU A 182 -5.28 -29.75 30.65
C LEU A 182 -5.96 -29.52 29.30
N ARG A 183 -7.11 -30.16 29.06
CA ARG A 183 -7.87 -29.99 27.81
C ARG A 183 -8.33 -28.55 27.61
N ARG A 184 -8.84 -27.90 28.66
CA ARG A 184 -9.24 -26.48 28.60
C ARG A 184 -8.08 -25.57 28.22
N ILE A 185 -6.89 -25.81 28.78
CA ILE A 185 -5.66 -25.06 28.44
C ILE A 185 -5.28 -25.27 26.97
N GLN A 186 -5.37 -26.50 26.46
CA GLN A 186 -5.08 -26.82 25.05
C GLN A 186 -6.09 -26.16 24.09
N ASP A 187 -7.37 -26.18 24.44
CA ASP A 187 -8.44 -25.53 23.67
C ASP A 187 -8.25 -24.00 23.64
N ASP A 188 -7.90 -23.41 24.79
CA ASP A 188 -7.60 -21.98 24.90
C ASP A 188 -6.40 -21.59 24.03
N LEU A 189 -5.30 -22.34 24.10
CA LEU A 189 -4.12 -22.11 23.27
C LEU A 189 -4.46 -22.17 21.76
N THR A 190 -5.23 -23.18 21.35
CA THR A 190 -5.67 -23.33 19.96
C THR A 190 -6.53 -22.14 19.51
N SER A 191 -7.45 -21.70 20.37
CA SER A 191 -8.28 -20.51 20.14
C SER A 191 -7.42 -19.25 19.99
N GLN A 192 -6.44 -19.04 20.87
CA GLN A 192 -5.54 -17.89 20.82
C GLN A 192 -4.73 -17.87 19.51
N VAL A 193 -4.18 -19.01 19.07
CA VAL A 193 -3.45 -19.11 17.80
C VAL A 193 -4.34 -18.74 16.61
N ASN A 194 -5.57 -19.24 16.55
CA ASN A 194 -6.51 -18.91 15.48
C ASN A 194 -6.83 -17.41 15.43
N VAL A 195 -7.01 -16.77 16.60
CA VAL A 195 -7.25 -15.32 16.68
C VAL A 195 -6.03 -14.53 16.20
N LEU A 196 -4.82 -14.97 16.55
CA LEU A 196 -3.58 -14.33 16.09
C LEU A 196 -3.45 -14.39 14.56
N GLU A 197 -3.70 -15.55 13.96
CA GLU A 197 -3.67 -15.72 12.51
C GLU A 197 -4.67 -14.78 11.81
N GLN A 198 -5.90 -14.68 12.33
CA GLN A 198 -6.92 -13.79 11.79
C GLN A 198 -6.54 -12.31 11.88
N LEU A 199 -6.00 -11.87 13.02
CA LEU A 199 -5.55 -10.49 13.22
C LEU A 199 -4.44 -10.12 12.23
N PHE A 200 -3.47 -11.01 12.02
CA PHE A 200 -2.40 -10.80 11.04
C PHE A 200 -2.93 -10.68 9.62
N LEU A 201 -3.77 -11.63 9.19
CA LEU A 201 -4.32 -11.63 7.84
C LEU A 201 -5.16 -10.39 7.56
N GLN A 202 -5.96 -9.94 8.53
CA GLN A 202 -6.76 -8.73 8.39
C GLN A 202 -5.89 -7.49 8.24
N ALA A 203 -4.90 -7.29 9.13
CA ALA A 203 -4.02 -6.13 9.09
C ALA A 203 -3.23 -6.04 7.78
N ASP A 204 -2.70 -7.16 7.29
CA ASP A 204 -1.90 -7.19 6.06
C ASP A 204 -2.73 -6.84 4.81
N VAL A 205 -3.97 -7.35 4.74
CA VAL A 205 -4.88 -7.05 3.62
C VAL A 205 -5.26 -5.58 3.58
N GLU A 206 -5.61 -4.99 4.73
CA GLU A 206 -6.02 -3.58 4.82
C GLU A 206 -4.87 -2.64 4.46
N VAL A 207 -3.68 -2.86 5.03
CA VAL A 207 -2.49 -2.06 4.73
C VAL A 207 -2.11 -2.16 3.26
N ARG A 208 -2.09 -3.38 2.70
CA ARG A 208 -1.76 -3.58 1.28
C ARG A 208 -2.76 -2.87 0.37
N ALA A 209 -4.05 -2.96 0.66
CA ALA A 209 -5.08 -2.28 -0.13
C ALA A 209 -4.91 -0.76 -0.09
N ALA A 210 -4.59 -0.18 1.08
CA ALA A 210 -4.38 1.25 1.21
C ALA A 210 -3.16 1.75 0.42
N PHE A 211 -2.02 1.04 0.47
CA PHE A 211 -0.84 1.42 -0.31
C PHE A 211 -1.05 1.30 -1.83
N LEU A 212 -1.82 0.30 -2.29
CA LEU A 212 -2.20 0.21 -3.70
C LEU A 212 -3.08 1.39 -4.13
N ALA A 213 -3.98 1.87 -3.27
CA ALA A 213 -4.79 3.05 -3.53
C ALA A 213 -3.95 4.33 -3.62
N VAL A 214 -2.91 4.48 -2.79
CA VAL A 214 -1.94 5.59 -2.87
C VAL A 214 -1.19 5.57 -4.20
N ASP A 215 -0.65 4.41 -4.61
CA ASP A 215 0.08 4.30 -5.88
C ASP A 215 -0.79 4.63 -7.10
N GLU A 216 -2.02 4.11 -7.14
CA GLU A 216 -2.97 4.43 -8.20
C GLU A 216 -3.31 5.92 -8.23
N SER A 217 -3.57 6.52 -7.07
CA SER A 217 -3.88 7.96 -6.96
C SER A 217 -2.70 8.85 -7.36
N ASP A 218 -1.46 8.46 -7.05
CA ASP A 218 -0.26 9.17 -7.46
C ASP A 218 -0.05 9.09 -8.97
N ARG A 219 -0.25 7.91 -9.58
CA ARG A 219 -0.22 7.75 -11.05
C ARG A 219 -1.25 8.67 -11.73
N GLN A 220 -2.48 8.73 -11.20
CA GLN A 220 -3.53 9.62 -11.73
C GLN A 220 -3.16 11.10 -11.56
N TYR A 221 -2.64 11.51 -10.41
CA TYR A 221 -2.19 12.87 -10.16
C TYR A 221 -1.06 13.29 -11.11
N ARG A 222 -0.05 12.43 -11.31
CA ARG A 222 1.05 12.70 -12.26
C ARG A 222 0.54 12.83 -13.68
N ALA A 223 -0.37 11.95 -14.11
CA ALA A 223 -1.00 12.03 -15.43
C ALA A 223 -1.78 13.34 -15.60
N ALA A 224 -2.66 13.70 -14.66
CA ALA A 224 -3.45 14.93 -14.71
C ALA A 224 -2.56 16.19 -14.69
N ARG A 225 -1.51 16.21 -13.85
CA ARG A 225 -0.53 17.30 -13.83
C ARG A 225 0.19 17.45 -15.17
N SER A 226 0.56 16.34 -15.82
CA SER A 226 1.20 16.38 -17.13
C SER A 226 0.29 16.99 -18.20
N LYS A 227 -1.01 16.65 -18.20
CA LYS A 227 -2.02 17.26 -19.08
C LYS A 227 -2.12 18.77 -18.85
N ALA A 228 -2.19 19.21 -17.59
CA ALA A 228 -2.26 20.63 -17.26
C ALA A 228 -1.04 21.42 -17.76
N VAL A 229 0.16 20.84 -17.68
CA VAL A 229 1.39 21.46 -18.22
C VAL A 229 1.34 21.55 -19.74
N VAL A 230 0.86 20.51 -20.43
CA VAL A 230 0.72 20.53 -21.90
C VAL A 230 -0.32 21.57 -22.34
N ALA A 231 -1.48 21.62 -21.68
CA ALA A 231 -2.53 22.60 -21.96
C ALA A 231 -2.00 24.04 -21.77
N GLN A 232 -1.24 24.29 -20.68
CA GLN A 232 -0.65 25.61 -20.43
C GLN A 232 0.29 26.03 -21.55
N ARG A 233 1.17 25.13 -22.00
CA ARG A 233 2.09 25.40 -23.12
C ARG A 233 1.34 25.72 -24.41
N ALA A 234 0.25 25.00 -24.69
CA ALA A 234 -0.59 25.25 -25.86
C ALA A 234 -1.28 26.63 -25.78
N TYR A 235 -1.79 27.01 -24.61
CA TYR A 235 -2.35 28.35 -24.38
C TYR A 235 -1.30 29.45 -24.56
N ASP A 236 -0.10 29.29 -23.98
CA ASP A 236 1.00 30.24 -24.11
C ASP A 236 1.44 30.40 -25.58
N GLU A 237 1.47 29.29 -26.33
CA GLU A 237 1.75 29.31 -27.76
C GLU A 237 0.63 30.00 -28.55
N ALA A 238 -0.64 29.73 -28.24
CA ALA A 238 -1.78 30.40 -28.85
C ALA A 238 -1.77 31.91 -28.58
N GLN A 239 -1.46 32.34 -27.35
CA GLN A 239 -1.25 33.74 -27.01
C GLN A 239 -0.11 34.36 -27.82
N ARG A 240 1.02 33.65 -27.94
CA ARG A 240 2.16 34.12 -28.73
C ARG A 240 1.76 34.32 -30.19
N ARG A 241 1.06 33.35 -30.80
CA ARG A 241 0.56 33.43 -32.19
C ARG A 241 -0.39 34.61 -32.38
N LEU A 242 -1.31 34.83 -31.44
CA LEU A 242 -2.20 35.98 -31.47
C LEU A 242 -1.47 37.32 -31.36
N ARG A 243 -0.42 37.39 -30.52
CA ARG A 243 0.41 38.59 -30.38
C ARG A 243 1.22 38.86 -31.64
N ILE A 244 1.74 37.80 -32.29
CA ILE A 244 2.38 37.88 -33.61
C ILE A 244 1.39 38.48 -34.60
N GLY A 245 0.20 37.89 -34.74
CA GLY A 245 -0.84 38.37 -35.64
C GLY A 245 -1.14 39.87 -35.44
N ARG A 246 -1.45 40.31 -34.22
CA ARG A 246 -1.84 41.71 -34.00
C ARG A 246 -0.77 42.76 -34.37
N GLY A 247 0.52 42.44 -34.25
CA GLY A 247 1.60 43.39 -34.52
C GLY A 247 1.85 43.62 -36.02
N VAL A 248 1.79 42.55 -36.81
CA VAL A 248 2.20 42.58 -38.23
C VAL A 248 1.06 42.44 -39.23
N GLU A 249 -0.11 41.94 -38.83
CA GLU A 249 -1.23 41.67 -39.77
C GLU A 249 -1.73 42.93 -40.48
N ARG A 250 -1.59 44.11 -39.85
CA ARG A 250 -1.87 45.39 -40.52
C ARG A 250 -1.04 45.60 -41.79
N TRP A 251 0.11 44.95 -41.90
CA TRP A 251 1.01 45.00 -43.06
C TRP A 251 0.71 43.90 -44.08
N ARG A 252 -0.15 42.92 -43.79
CA ARG A 252 -0.45 41.82 -44.71
C ARG A 252 -0.85 42.29 -46.11
N PRO A 253 -1.72 43.30 -46.30
CA PRO A 253 -2.05 43.79 -47.64
C PRO A 253 -0.83 44.30 -48.41
N LEU A 254 0.12 44.92 -47.71
CA LEU A 254 1.34 45.44 -48.30
C LEU A 254 2.37 44.33 -48.55
N VAL A 255 2.46 43.34 -47.67
CA VAL A 255 3.26 42.13 -47.89
C VAL A 255 2.73 41.35 -49.10
N GLN A 256 1.42 41.17 -49.22
CA GLN A 256 0.75 40.52 -50.36
C GLN A 256 1.03 41.21 -51.70
N LYS A 257 1.27 42.52 -51.69
CA LYS A 257 1.62 43.28 -52.90
C LYS A 257 3.00 42.90 -53.46
N TYR A 258 3.95 42.52 -52.59
CA TYR A 258 5.36 42.33 -52.97
C TYR A 258 5.86 40.90 -52.85
N PHE A 259 5.29 40.09 -51.95
CA PHE A 259 5.66 38.70 -51.75
C PHE A 259 4.71 37.75 -52.47
N PRO A 260 5.20 36.62 -53.01
CA PRO A 260 4.33 35.58 -53.55
C PRO A 260 3.51 34.93 -52.42
N PRO A 261 2.33 34.35 -52.71
CA PRO A 261 1.40 33.84 -51.71
C PRO A 261 2.01 32.92 -50.67
N GLU A 262 2.93 32.04 -51.08
CA GLU A 262 3.62 31.06 -50.25
C GLU A 262 4.64 31.65 -49.26
N LEU A 263 5.05 32.92 -49.44
CA LEU A 263 6.01 33.60 -48.58
C LEU A 263 5.38 34.65 -47.66
N ILE A 264 4.08 34.93 -47.78
CA ILE A 264 3.42 35.99 -46.99
C ILE A 264 3.54 35.74 -45.49
N ASP A 265 3.19 34.53 -45.02
CA ASP A 265 3.21 34.23 -43.58
C ASP A 265 4.63 34.18 -43.02
N GLN A 266 5.59 33.72 -43.83
CA GLN A 266 7.01 33.76 -43.49
C GLN A 266 7.51 35.20 -43.35
N ALA A 267 7.10 36.09 -44.26
CA ALA A 267 7.45 37.50 -44.23
C ALA A 267 6.90 38.21 -42.99
N LEU A 268 5.65 37.92 -42.63
CA LEU A 268 5.03 38.45 -41.41
C LEU A 268 5.71 37.90 -40.15
N ALA A 269 6.12 36.63 -40.13
CA ALA A 269 6.87 36.04 -39.01
C ALA A 269 8.25 36.70 -38.81
N VAL A 270 8.99 36.91 -39.91
CA VAL A 270 10.28 37.62 -39.87
C VAL A 270 10.09 39.07 -39.44
N MET A 271 9.13 39.79 -40.03
CA MET A 271 8.80 41.17 -39.64
C MET A 271 8.47 41.29 -38.16
N TYR A 272 7.71 40.35 -37.61
CA TYR A 272 7.37 40.37 -36.19
C TYR A 272 8.61 40.16 -35.31
N CYS A 273 9.50 39.26 -35.70
CA CYS A 273 10.72 38.99 -34.96
C CYS A 273 11.72 40.16 -35.04
N GLU A 274 11.82 40.80 -36.21
CA GLU A 274 12.76 41.90 -36.45
C GLU A 274 12.29 43.21 -35.80
N SER A 275 11.01 43.56 -35.91
CA SER A 275 10.52 44.85 -35.40
C SER A 275 9.22 44.80 -34.59
N GLY A 276 8.60 43.64 -34.43
CA GLY A 276 7.24 43.55 -33.88
C GLY A 276 6.17 44.19 -34.77
N GLY A 277 6.51 44.50 -36.03
CA GLY A 277 5.67 45.27 -36.94
C GLY A 277 5.76 46.79 -36.77
N ASP A 278 6.68 47.31 -35.95
CA ASP A 278 6.93 48.74 -35.82
C ASP A 278 7.80 49.25 -37.00
N PRO A 279 7.30 50.18 -37.84
CA PRO A 279 8.07 50.73 -38.95
C PRO A 279 9.16 51.71 -38.51
N ASP A 280 9.07 52.25 -37.29
CA ASP A 280 10.04 53.19 -36.73
C ASP A 280 11.13 52.51 -35.89
N ALA A 281 11.03 51.18 -35.73
CA ALA A 281 11.98 50.39 -34.96
C ALA A 281 13.42 50.58 -35.48
N THR A 282 14.33 50.92 -34.57
CA THR A 282 15.75 51.11 -34.87
C THR A 282 16.61 50.41 -33.83
N ASN A 283 17.55 49.57 -34.27
CA ASN A 283 18.51 48.91 -33.40
C ASN A 283 19.67 49.87 -33.04
N PRO A 284 19.88 50.22 -31.76
CA PRO A 284 20.89 51.21 -31.36
C PRO A 284 22.33 50.74 -31.54
N ARG A 285 22.57 49.42 -31.61
CA ARG A 285 23.93 48.86 -31.79
C ARG A 285 24.31 48.76 -33.26
N SER A 286 23.42 48.20 -34.09
CA SER A 286 23.71 47.92 -35.51
C SER A 286 23.21 49.02 -36.46
N ASN A 287 22.40 49.95 -35.96
CA ASN A 287 21.67 50.93 -36.77
C ASN A 287 20.78 50.27 -37.84
N ALA A 288 20.36 49.02 -37.62
CA ALA A 288 19.30 48.37 -38.40
C ALA A 288 17.98 49.11 -38.18
N ALA A 289 17.13 49.23 -39.21
CA ALA A 289 15.93 50.06 -39.13
C ALA A 289 14.75 49.54 -39.97
N GLY A 290 13.54 49.83 -39.52
CA GLY A 290 12.28 49.53 -40.20
C GLY A 290 11.76 48.11 -39.98
N LEU A 291 10.67 47.77 -40.69
CA LEU A 291 9.92 46.51 -40.50
C LEU A 291 10.78 45.24 -40.60
N PHE A 292 11.74 45.21 -41.52
CA PHE A 292 12.68 44.10 -41.72
C PHE A 292 14.11 44.41 -41.23
N GLN A 293 14.28 45.44 -40.38
CA GLN A 293 15.55 45.80 -39.74
C GLN A 293 16.75 45.82 -40.72
N PHE A 294 16.65 46.62 -41.78
CA PHE A 294 17.72 46.74 -42.76
C PHE A 294 18.94 47.47 -42.21
N LEU A 295 20.14 46.89 -42.36
CA LEU A 295 21.41 47.63 -42.20
C LEU A 295 21.59 48.67 -43.31
N ARG A 296 22.32 49.76 -43.02
CA ARG A 296 22.54 50.86 -43.98
C ARG A 296 23.12 50.39 -45.32
N GLY A 297 24.14 49.53 -45.27
CA GLY A 297 24.81 49.03 -46.48
C GLY A 297 23.88 48.17 -47.34
N THR A 298 23.19 47.21 -46.73
CA THR A 298 22.24 46.34 -47.42
C THR A 298 21.08 47.15 -48.01
N TRP A 299 20.57 48.14 -47.27
CA TRP A 299 19.50 49.02 -47.75
C TRP A 299 19.88 49.78 -49.00
N ALA A 300 21.09 50.36 -49.04
CA ALA A 300 21.55 51.16 -50.17
C ALA A 300 21.50 50.38 -51.49
N ILE A 301 21.64 49.06 -51.43
CA ILE A 301 21.56 48.16 -52.58
C ILE A 301 20.12 47.69 -52.81
N ALA A 302 19.49 47.12 -51.78
CA ALA A 302 18.18 46.49 -51.90
C ALA A 302 17.08 47.49 -52.29
N SER A 303 17.09 48.69 -51.72
CA SER A 303 16.10 49.74 -52.03
C SER A 303 16.14 50.18 -53.49
N VAL A 304 17.32 50.45 -54.03
CA VAL A 304 17.49 50.83 -55.44
C VAL A 304 17.00 49.71 -56.35
N ARG A 305 17.36 48.45 -56.04
CA ARG A 305 17.00 47.29 -56.85
C ARG A 305 15.51 46.95 -56.78
N ALA A 306 14.85 47.27 -55.68
CA ALA A 306 13.41 47.16 -55.50
C ALA A 306 12.63 48.34 -56.10
N GLY A 307 13.30 49.38 -56.63
CA GLY A 307 12.66 50.56 -57.22
C GLY A 307 12.38 51.71 -56.24
N PHE A 308 12.91 51.64 -55.02
CA PHE A 308 12.71 52.61 -53.93
C PHE A 308 13.99 53.36 -53.56
N GLY A 309 14.86 53.61 -54.54
CA GLY A 309 16.08 54.40 -54.32
C GLY A 309 15.74 55.80 -53.77
N GLY A 310 16.41 56.22 -52.70
CA GLY A 310 16.19 57.51 -52.04
C GLY A 310 15.10 57.52 -50.95
N TYR A 311 14.33 56.44 -50.80
CA TYR A 311 13.36 56.30 -49.72
C TYR A 311 14.04 55.97 -48.38
N SER A 312 13.37 56.31 -47.28
CA SER A 312 13.81 55.98 -45.93
C SER A 312 13.65 54.49 -45.65
N ARG A 313 14.56 53.90 -44.85
CA ARG A 313 14.38 52.54 -44.29
C ARG A 313 13.14 52.43 -43.40
N LEU A 314 12.68 53.54 -42.86
CA LEU A 314 11.48 53.60 -42.02
C LEU A 314 10.19 53.70 -42.85
N ASP A 315 10.30 53.92 -44.16
CA ASP A 315 9.14 53.86 -45.05
C ASP A 315 8.67 52.40 -45.16
N PRO A 316 7.45 52.06 -44.70
CA PRO A 316 7.02 50.68 -44.57
C PRO A 316 6.90 49.97 -45.92
N GLU A 317 6.47 50.68 -46.97
CA GLU A 317 6.32 50.12 -48.32
C GLU A 317 7.67 49.85 -48.96
N ALA A 318 8.57 50.83 -48.95
CA ALA A 318 9.94 50.65 -49.43
C ALA A 318 10.66 49.54 -48.65
N ASN A 319 10.43 49.44 -47.34
CA ASN A 319 11.04 48.42 -46.49
C ASN A 319 10.57 47.01 -46.86
N ILE A 320 9.25 46.80 -46.98
CA ILE A 320 8.66 45.52 -47.37
C ILE A 320 9.07 45.13 -48.79
N ALA A 321 9.02 46.07 -49.75
CA ALA A 321 9.41 45.80 -51.14
C ALA A 321 10.90 45.43 -51.27
N SER A 322 11.77 46.12 -50.52
CA SER A 322 13.19 45.81 -50.47
C SER A 322 13.46 44.43 -49.86
N ALA A 323 12.70 44.05 -48.83
CA ALA A 323 12.76 42.71 -48.25
C ALA A 323 12.33 41.65 -49.26
N ALA A 324 11.21 41.85 -49.96
CA ALA A 324 10.74 40.95 -51.00
C ALA A 324 11.79 40.73 -52.09
N TRP A 325 12.42 41.81 -52.58
CA TRP A 325 13.50 41.73 -53.56
C TRP A 325 14.69 40.91 -53.04
N LEU A 326 15.10 41.12 -51.80
CA LEU A 326 16.27 40.44 -51.22
C LEU A 326 16.00 38.95 -50.96
N VAL A 327 14.76 38.59 -50.61
CA VAL A 327 14.30 37.20 -50.50
C VAL A 327 14.29 36.52 -51.87
N ASP A 328 13.71 37.16 -52.89
CA ASP A 328 13.74 36.66 -54.27
C ASP A 328 15.19 36.49 -54.79
N TYR A 329 16.05 37.48 -54.53
CA TYR A 329 17.47 37.41 -54.85
C TYR A 329 18.14 36.19 -54.20
N SER A 330 17.84 35.93 -52.93
CA SER A 330 18.39 34.78 -52.19
C SER A 330 17.93 33.46 -52.78
N ILE A 331 16.65 33.36 -53.19
CA ILE A 331 16.10 32.17 -53.85
C ILE A 331 16.80 31.93 -55.20
N ARG A 332 16.84 32.96 -56.06
CA ARG A 332 17.43 32.85 -57.41
C ARG A 332 18.91 32.54 -57.39
N THR A 333 19.65 33.08 -56.42
CA THR A 333 21.08 32.84 -56.26
C THR A 333 21.42 31.62 -55.42
N ARG A 334 20.41 30.92 -54.88
CA ARG A 334 20.56 29.76 -53.98
C ARG A 334 21.46 30.08 -52.79
N HIS A 335 21.16 31.18 -52.11
CA HIS A 335 21.90 31.61 -50.93
C HIS A 335 22.01 30.44 -49.91
N PRO A 336 23.20 30.17 -49.33
CA PRO A 336 23.44 28.98 -48.51
C PRO A 336 22.55 28.90 -47.25
N ALA A 337 22.07 30.04 -46.76
CA ALA A 337 21.14 30.13 -45.64
C ALA A 337 19.65 30.17 -46.05
N GLY A 338 19.33 29.91 -47.32
CA GLY A 338 17.98 29.90 -47.87
C GLY A 338 17.42 31.30 -48.18
N ALA A 339 16.12 31.35 -48.46
CA ALA A 339 15.38 32.55 -48.88
C ALA A 339 15.51 33.74 -47.89
N TRP A 340 15.61 33.44 -46.59
CA TRP A 340 15.72 34.42 -45.51
C TRP A 340 17.15 34.59 -44.99
N GLY A 341 18.16 34.24 -45.80
CA GLY A 341 19.55 34.17 -45.39
C GLY A 341 20.18 35.48 -44.92
N HIS A 342 19.56 36.63 -45.23
CA HIS A 342 20.01 37.95 -44.84
C HIS A 342 19.45 38.45 -43.50
N TRP A 343 18.53 37.71 -42.88
CA TRP A 343 17.92 38.08 -41.61
C TRP A 343 18.45 37.21 -40.46
N SER A 344 18.50 37.82 -39.28
CA SER A 344 18.83 37.09 -38.05
C SER A 344 17.63 36.26 -37.62
N CYS A 345 16.43 36.82 -37.76
CA CYS A 345 15.18 36.09 -37.59
C CYS A 345 14.85 35.30 -38.85
N ARG A 346 14.43 34.05 -38.69
CA ARG A 346 13.98 33.19 -39.78
C ARG A 346 12.60 32.63 -39.42
N PRO A 347 11.77 32.28 -40.42
CA PRO A 347 10.42 31.75 -40.21
C PRO A 347 10.40 30.48 -39.36
#